data_AF-A0A8T3SAP5-F1
#
_entry.id   AF-A0A8T3SAP5-F1
#
_cell.length_a   1.000
_cell.length_b   1.000
_cell.length_c   1.000
_cell.angle_alpha   90.00
_cell.angle_beta   90.00
_cell.angle_gamma   90.00
#
_symmetry.space_group_name_H-M   'P 1'
#
loop_
_entity.id
_entity.type
_entity.pdbx_description
1 polymer ?
#
loop_
_entity_poly.entity_id
_entity_poly.type
_entity_poly.pdbx_seq_one_letter_code
_entity_poly.pdbx_strand_id
1 'polypeptide(L)'
;MSVPPRIVSMVLVTPDGQLLGRLAPFAVASPWWPDVEPIVRHVHDRLGLSVTILRMLEAETHRTAGGHVTYVAETAQPVVVEPWTGDLPWPSGLGVG
;
A
#
# COMPACT_ATOMS: atom_id res chain seq x y z
N MET A 1 -16.31 14.73 17.18
CA MET A 1 -16.33 14.42 15.73
C MET A 1 -15.70 13.05 15.56
N SER A 2 -16.36 12.11 14.85
CA SER A 2 -15.77 10.79 14.59
C SER A 2 -14.79 10.88 13.43
N VAL A 3 -13.64 10.20 13.52
CA VAL A 3 -12.69 10.08 12.42
C VAL A 3 -13.27 9.10 11.39
N PRO A 4 -13.33 9.44 10.09
CA PRO A 4 -13.82 8.49 9.09
C PRO A 4 -12.93 7.25 9.00
N PRO A 5 -13.44 6.11 8.53
CA PRO A 5 -12.63 4.93 8.26
C PRO A 5 -11.46 5.25 7.33
N ARG A 6 -10.34 4.54 7.52
CA ARG A 6 -9.19 4.59 6.62
C ARG A 6 -9.33 3.51 5.56
N ILE A 7 -9.40 3.95 4.31
CA ILE A 7 -9.39 3.09 3.14
C ILE A 7 -7.96 3.09 2.58
N VAL A 8 -7.42 1.89 2.38
CA VAL A 8 -6.05 1.68 1.95
C VAL A 8 -6.04 1.13 0.54
N SER A 9 -5.37 1.85 -0.36
CA SER A 9 -4.82 1.28 -1.58
C SER A 9 -3.38 0.89 -1.33
N MET A 10 -2.94 -0.22 -1.93
CA MET A 10 -1.57 -0.67 -1.78
C MET A 10 -0.98 -1.03 -3.13
N VAL A 11 0.05 -0.28 -3.49
CA VAL A 11 0.91 -0.55 -4.63
C VAL A 11 1.99 -1.53 -4.18
N LEU A 12 2.14 -2.63 -4.90
CA LEU A 12 3.08 -3.68 -4.58
C LEU A 12 4.28 -3.61 -5.52
N VAL A 13 5.46 -3.79 -4.93
CA VAL A 13 6.73 -3.97 -5.63
C VAL A 13 7.40 -5.27 -5.21
N THR A 14 8.26 -5.79 -6.06
CA THR A 14 9.20 -6.86 -5.70
C THR A 14 10.34 -6.32 -4.82
N PRO A 15 11.14 -7.19 -4.17
CA PRO A 15 12.30 -6.74 -3.39
C PRO A 15 13.38 -6.00 -4.17
N ASP A 16 13.47 -6.21 -5.48
CA ASP A 16 14.35 -5.43 -6.38
C ASP A 16 13.68 -4.17 -6.93
N GLY A 17 12.48 -3.83 -6.46
CA GLY A 17 11.78 -2.58 -6.76
C GLY A 17 10.89 -2.61 -8.01
N GLN A 18 10.69 -3.77 -8.65
CA GLN A 18 9.81 -3.85 -9.82
C GLN A 18 8.35 -3.68 -9.41
N LEU A 19 7.63 -2.80 -10.10
CA LEU A 19 6.20 -2.62 -9.91
C LEU A 19 5.44 -3.88 -10.31
N LEU A 20 4.70 -4.46 -9.36
CA LEU A 20 3.77 -5.55 -9.62
C LEU A 20 2.42 -4.99 -10.06
N GLY A 21 1.92 -3.97 -9.36
CA GLY A 21 0.59 -3.38 -9.57
C GLY A 21 -0.01 -2.93 -8.24
N ARG A 22 -1.33 -2.90 -8.13
CA ARG A 22 -2.04 -2.56 -6.89
C ARG A 22 -3.04 -3.62 -6.45
N LEU A 23 -3.29 -3.68 -5.14
CA LEU A 23 -4.44 -4.39 -4.59
C LEU A 23 -5.71 -3.54 -4.71
N ALA A 24 -6.86 -4.21 -4.75
CA ALA A 24 -8.15 -3.55 -4.59
C ALA A 24 -8.21 -2.82 -3.23
N PRO A 25 -8.81 -1.62 -3.13
CA PRO A 25 -8.86 -0.89 -1.87
C PRO A 25 -9.58 -1.65 -0.76
N PHE A 26 -9.07 -1.56 0.48
CA PHE A 26 -9.67 -2.22 1.64
C PHE A 26 -9.70 -1.32 2.87
N ALA A 27 -10.68 -1.54 3.74
CA ALA A 27 -10.78 -0.84 5.02
C ALA A 27 -9.91 -1.51 6.09
N VAL A 28 -9.27 -0.70 6.93
CA VAL A 28 -8.53 -1.18 8.11
C VAL A 28 -9.14 -0.68 9.41
N ALA A 29 -8.92 -1.42 10.49
CA ALA A 29 -9.56 -1.16 11.79
C ALA A 29 -9.13 0.18 12.42
N SER A 30 -7.88 0.58 12.24
CA SER A 30 -7.33 1.82 12.79
C SER A 30 -7.41 2.95 11.76
N PRO A 31 -8.05 4.09 12.09
CA PRO A 31 -8.09 5.22 11.18
C PRO A 31 -6.75 5.98 11.13
N TRP A 32 -5.85 5.75 12.07
CA TRP A 32 -4.61 6.51 12.22
C TRP A 32 -3.54 6.08 11.23
N TRP A 33 -3.00 7.02 10.45
CA TRP A 33 -2.06 6.71 9.37
C TRP A 33 -0.70 6.13 9.80
N PRO A 34 -0.09 6.57 10.93
CA PRO A 34 1.17 5.97 11.41
C PRO A 34 1.03 4.51 11.81
N ASP A 35 -0.19 4.06 12.10
CA ASP A 35 -0.47 2.68 12.50
C ASP A 35 -0.52 1.77 11.26
N VAL A 36 0.59 1.08 10.99
CA VAL A 36 0.74 0.22 9.80
C VAL A 36 0.45 -1.26 10.08
N GLU A 37 0.45 -1.69 11.35
CA GLU A 37 0.14 -3.08 11.73
C GLU A 37 -1.22 -3.55 11.21
N PRO A 38 -2.30 -2.75 11.29
CA PRO A 38 -3.61 -3.16 10.79
C PRO A 38 -3.63 -3.41 9.28
N ILE A 39 -2.73 -2.79 8.52
CA ILE A 39 -2.58 -3.03 7.08
C ILE A 39 -1.93 -4.38 6.85
N VAL A 40 -0.75 -4.61 7.44
CA VAL A 40 0.02 -5.84 7.26
C VAL A 40 -0.80 -7.05 7.72
N ARG A 41 -1.46 -6.94 8.86
CA ARG A 41 -2.34 -7.99 9.39
C ARG A 41 -3.51 -8.28 8.47
N HIS A 42 -4.20 -7.25 7.95
CA HIS A 42 -5.31 -7.46 7.01
C HIS A 42 -4.85 -8.25 5.78
N VAL A 43 -3.71 -7.87 5.21
CA VAL A 43 -3.15 -8.49 4.00
C VAL A 43 -2.72 -9.92 4.24
N HIS A 44 -2.07 -10.17 5.37
CA HIS A 44 -1.71 -11.51 5.80
C HIS A 44 -2.95 -12.39 5.99
N ASP A 45 -3.91 -11.94 6.81
CA ASP A 45 -5.06 -12.75 7.21
C ASP A 45 -6.05 -12.99 6.05
N ARG A 46 -6.15 -12.05 5.10
CA ARG A 46 -7.12 -12.11 4.00
C ARG A 46 -6.55 -12.63 2.69
N LEU A 47 -5.27 -12.36 2.43
CA LEU A 47 -4.63 -12.67 1.15
C LEU A 47 -3.47 -13.68 1.29
N GLY A 48 -3.05 -14.02 2.51
CA GLY A 48 -1.91 -14.91 2.75
C GLY A 48 -0.56 -14.30 2.35
N LEU A 49 -0.50 -12.96 2.23
CA LEU A 49 0.69 -12.24 1.79
C LEU A 49 1.43 -11.64 2.99
N SER A 50 2.74 -11.84 2.99
CA SER A 50 3.69 -11.12 3.83
C SER A 50 4.19 -9.91 3.05
N VAL A 51 3.98 -8.73 3.64
CA VAL A 51 4.34 -7.45 3.01
C VAL A 51 5.12 -6.57 3.97
N THR A 52 6.03 -5.78 3.43
CA THR A 52 6.74 -4.72 4.17
C THR A 52 6.28 -3.37 3.66
N ILE A 53 5.65 -2.57 4.52
CA ILE A 53 5.26 -1.20 4.15
C ILE A 53 6.51 -0.34 4.03
N LEU A 54 6.76 0.23 2.86
CA LEU A 54 7.95 1.05 2.59
C LEU A 54 7.67 2.52 2.89
N ARG A 55 6.56 3.04 2.39
CA ARG A 55 6.18 4.45 2.54
C ARG A 55 4.73 4.70 2.16
N MET A 56 4.20 5.83 2.63
CA MET A 56 2.98 6.43 2.09
C MET A 56 3.30 7.10 0.75
N LEU A 57 2.46 6.90 -0.26
CA LEU A 57 2.59 7.49 -1.60
C LEU A 57 1.70 8.73 -1.75
N GLU A 58 0.44 8.59 -1.37
CA GLU A 58 -0.58 9.63 -1.49
C GLU A 58 -1.55 9.51 -0.33
N ALA A 59 -2.08 10.64 0.13
CA ALA A 59 -3.20 10.68 1.05
C ALA A 59 -4.11 11.85 0.67
N GLU A 60 -5.42 11.71 0.88
CA GLU A 60 -6.35 12.82 0.72
C GLU A 60 -5.92 14.01 1.59
N THR A 61 -5.66 15.15 0.95
CA THR A 61 -5.12 16.36 1.59
C THR A 61 -6.07 16.90 2.66
N HIS A 62 -5.48 17.49 3.72
CA HIS A 62 -6.14 18.10 4.89
C HIS A 62 -6.59 17.17 6.03
N ARG A 63 -6.18 15.88 6.02
CA ARG A 63 -6.41 14.97 7.15
C ARG A 63 -5.11 14.45 7.75
N THR A 64 -5.19 14.02 9.00
CA THR A 64 -4.12 13.31 9.71
C THR A 64 -4.53 11.87 10.07
N ALA A 65 -5.76 11.49 9.73
CA ALA A 65 -6.37 10.19 9.98
C ALA A 65 -7.64 9.99 9.12
N GLY A 66 -7.98 8.72 8.86
CA GLY A 66 -9.11 8.32 8.01
C GLY A 66 -8.90 8.65 6.54
N GLY A 67 -9.97 8.53 5.74
CA GLY A 67 -9.93 8.83 4.31
C GLY A 67 -9.14 7.80 3.50
N HIS A 68 -8.91 8.11 2.22
CA HIS A 68 -8.14 7.25 1.33
C HIS A 68 -6.64 7.56 1.43
N VAL A 69 -5.85 6.51 1.66
CA VAL A 69 -4.39 6.56 1.65
C VAL A 69 -3.82 5.45 0.76
N THR A 70 -2.82 5.78 -0.03
CA THR A 70 -2.07 4.84 -0.85
C THR A 70 -0.70 4.57 -0.23
N TYR A 71 -0.34 3.31 -0.05
CA TYR A 71 0.98 2.87 0.41
C TYR A 71 1.72 2.12 -0.68
N VAL A 72 3.05 2.23 -0.67
CA VAL A 72 3.94 1.30 -1.37
C VAL A 72 4.38 0.24 -0.38
N ALA A 73 4.25 -1.03 -0.77
CA ALA A 73 4.72 -2.16 0.00
C ALA A 73 5.47 -3.15 -0.87
N GLU A 74 6.42 -3.83 -0.26
CA GLU A 74 7.21 -4.88 -0.89
C GLU A 74 6.61 -6.25 -0.58
N THR A 75 6.61 -7.17 -1.56
CA THR A 75 6.40 -8.59 -1.32
C THR A 75 7.23 -9.45 -2.28
N ALA A 76 7.73 -10.57 -1.79
CA ALA A 76 8.40 -11.59 -2.61
C ALA A 76 7.43 -12.68 -3.11
N GLN A 77 6.17 -12.64 -2.67
CA GLN A 77 5.18 -13.67 -3.01
C GLN A 77 4.45 -13.32 -4.31
N PRO A 78 4.11 -14.33 -5.15
CA PRO A 78 3.24 -14.11 -6.29
C PRO A 78 1.86 -13.60 -5.86
N VAL A 79 1.34 -12.61 -6.58
CA VAL A 79 0.07 -11.96 -6.26
C VAL A 79 -0.63 -11.48 -7.53
N VAL A 80 -1.95 -11.62 -7.58
CA VAL A 80 -2.78 -11.02 -8.64
C VAL A 80 -3.10 -9.59 -8.24
N VAL A 81 -2.78 -8.66 -9.14
CA VAL A 81 -2.90 -7.22 -8.91
C VAL A 81 -3.57 -6.54 -10.10
N GLU A 82 -4.24 -5.43 -9.83
CA GLU A 82 -4.71 -4.51 -10.85
C GLU A 82 -3.53 -3.65 -11.35
N PRO A 83 -3.52 -3.22 -12.63
CA PRO A 83 -2.55 -2.25 -13.11
C PRO A 83 -2.55 -0.96 -12.27
N TRP A 84 -1.37 -0.49 -11.91
CA TRP A 84 -1.19 0.84 -11.31
C TRP A 84 -0.72 1.83 -12.39
N THR A 85 -1.42 2.96 -12.50
CA THR A 85 -1.15 3.99 -13.52
C THR A 85 -0.73 5.34 -12.92
N GLY A 86 -0.62 5.43 -11.59
CA GLY A 86 -0.14 6.64 -10.93
C GLY A 86 1.39 6.71 -10.93
N ASP A 87 1.93 7.88 -10.55
CA ASP A 87 3.37 8.06 -10.48
C ASP A 87 3.97 7.32 -9.28
N LEU A 88 5.16 6.75 -9.47
CA LEU A 88 5.93 6.09 -8.42
C LEU A 88 7.33 6.69 -8.43
N PRO A 89 7.59 7.75 -7.64
CA PRO A 89 8.74 8.62 -7.86
C PRO A 89 10.13 8.00 -7.61
N TRP A 90 10.25 6.71 -7.20
CA TRP A 90 11.46 5.85 -7.32
C TRP A 90 11.28 4.41 -6.71
N PRO A 91 12.13 3.41 -7.06
CA PRO A 91 12.92 3.29 -8.28
C PRO A 91 12.23 2.34 -9.27
N SER A 92 11.95 2.89 -10.46
CA SER A 92 11.97 2.12 -11.71
C SER A 92 13.21 1.23 -11.73
N GLY A 93 13.03 -0.04 -12.11
CA GLY A 93 14.06 -1.07 -12.14
C GLY A 93 15.43 -0.57 -12.60
N LEU A 94 16.47 -1.15 -12.02
CA LEU A 94 17.84 -1.09 -12.52
C LEU A 94 17.83 -1.19 -14.06
N GLY A 95 17.99 -0.04 -14.71
CA GLY A 95 18.13 0.08 -16.14
C GLY A 95 19.58 0.37 -16.45
N VAL A 96 20.21 -0.59 -17.14
CA VAL A 96 21.57 -0.62 -17.73
C VAL A 96 22.69 -0.76 -16.69
N GLY A 97 23.66 -1.65 -16.80
CA GLY A 97 24.24 -2.39 -17.93
C GLY A 97 25.71 -2.57 -17.60
#